data_AF-A0A7M3BXM4-F1
#
_entry.id   AF-A0A7M3BXM4-F1
#
_cell.length_a   1.000
_cell.length_b   1.000
_cell.length_c   1.000
_cell.angle_alpha   90.00
_cell.angle_beta   90.00
_cell.angle_gamma   90.00
#
_symmetry.space_group_name_H-M   'P 1'
#
loop_
_entity.id
_entity.type
_entity.pdbx_description
1 polymer ?
#
loop_
_entity_poly.entity_id
_entity_poly.type
_entity_poly.pdbx_seq_one_letter_code
_entity_poly.pdbx_strand_id
1 'polypeptide(L)'
;MGKVIYFPRTRARAYAPKGLHSIRLRVLDDRNPSYTRWKAQFHVQSARGFPALKGFTDANARRHRWHSFAVKTGKLPAFTRGMQSMVNRGVIEMRIDGKAVGNTIRRRA
;
A
#
# COMPACT_ATOMS: atom_id res chain seq x y z
N MET A 1 -7.87 18.43 5.72
CA MET A 1 -8.96 17.47 5.45
C MET A 1 -8.53 16.52 4.32
N GLY A 2 -8.16 15.27 4.63
CA GLY A 2 -7.66 14.32 3.61
C GLY A 2 -8.80 13.51 2.97
N LYS A 3 -9.02 13.67 1.67
CA LYS A 3 -9.96 12.85 0.89
C LYS A 3 -9.43 11.42 0.81
N VAL A 4 -10.03 10.50 1.57
CA VAL A 4 -9.76 9.05 1.54
C VAL A 4 -10.35 8.49 0.24
N ILE A 5 -9.55 7.75 -0.54
CA ILE A 5 -10.08 7.02 -1.69
C ILE A 5 -10.73 5.74 -1.18
N TYR A 6 -12.06 5.65 -1.28
CA TYR A 6 -12.79 4.40 -1.11
C TYR A 6 -12.75 3.59 -2.40
N PHE A 7 -12.32 2.34 -2.33
CA PHE A 7 -12.47 1.38 -3.42
C PHE A 7 -13.71 0.51 -3.11
N PRO A 8 -14.79 0.61 -3.90
CA PRO A 8 -16.01 -0.17 -3.65
C PRO A 8 -15.73 -1.66 -3.75
N ARG A 9 -16.35 -2.45 -2.84
CA ARG A 9 -16.29 -3.92 -2.82
C ARG A 9 -16.92 -4.57 -4.07
N THR A 10 -17.67 -3.81 -4.85
CA THR A 10 -18.36 -4.26 -6.07
C THR A 10 -17.88 -3.42 -7.24
N ARG A 11 -17.24 -4.07 -8.23
CA ARG A 11 -16.98 -3.73 -9.66
C ARG A 11 -17.06 -2.28 -10.20
N ALA A 12 -17.07 -1.26 -9.38
CA ALA A 12 -16.90 0.11 -9.79
C ALA A 12 -15.42 0.26 -10.13
N ARG A 13 -15.14 0.25 -11.45
CA ARG A 13 -13.89 0.78 -11.99
C ARG A 13 -13.73 2.17 -11.38
N ALA A 14 -12.95 2.28 -10.31
CA ALA A 14 -12.45 3.58 -9.87
C ALA A 14 -11.79 4.18 -11.11
N TYR A 15 -12.33 5.30 -11.57
CA TYR A 15 -11.90 5.98 -12.79
C TYR A 15 -10.53 6.59 -12.52
N ALA A 16 -9.52 5.73 -12.55
CA ALA A 16 -8.13 6.10 -12.40
C ALA A 16 -7.62 6.43 -13.82
N PRO A 17 -7.07 7.63 -14.06
CA PRO A 17 -6.53 7.99 -15.37
C PRO A 17 -5.55 6.92 -15.83
N LYS A 18 -5.64 6.52 -17.10
CA LYS A 18 -4.75 5.50 -17.68
C LYS A 18 -3.30 5.96 -17.48
N GLY A 19 -2.50 5.17 -16.78
CA GLY A 19 -1.10 5.53 -16.56
C GLY A 19 -0.44 4.78 -15.41
N LEU A 20 0.57 5.42 -14.84
CA LEU A 20 1.29 4.96 -13.66
C LEU A 20 0.78 5.72 -12.43
N HIS A 21 0.38 4.98 -11.41
CA HIS A 21 0.00 5.50 -10.12
C HIS A 21 1.17 5.38 -9.16
N SER A 22 1.47 6.46 -8.44
CA SER A 22 2.52 6.48 -7.43
C SER A 22 1.99 5.83 -6.15
N ILE A 23 2.60 4.72 -5.76
CA ILE A 23 2.32 4.02 -4.52
C ILE A 23 3.39 4.39 -3.52
N ARG A 24 2.98 4.80 -2.32
CA ARG A 24 3.84 4.88 -1.15
C ARG A 24 3.30 3.96 -0.09
N LEU A 25 4.15 3.13 0.50
CA LEU A 25 3.77 2.28 1.63
C LEU A 25 4.79 2.37 2.74
N ARG A 26 4.34 2.16 3.97
CA ARG A 26 5.16 2.13 5.17
C ARG A 26 4.64 1.03 6.08
N VAL A 27 5.55 0.19 6.57
CA VAL A 27 5.21 -0.81 7.58
C VAL A 27 5.11 -0.11 8.93
N LEU A 28 3.98 -0.28 9.60
CA LEU A 28 3.68 0.24 10.94
C LEU A 28 3.68 -0.87 12.01
N ASP A 29 3.93 -2.11 11.61
CA ASP A 29 3.96 -3.24 12.53
C ASP A 29 5.21 -3.18 13.43
N ASP A 30 5.02 -2.84 14.70
CA ASP A 30 6.09 -2.86 15.71
C ASP A 30 6.39 -4.26 16.23
N ARG A 31 5.41 -5.18 16.16
CA ARG A 31 5.54 -6.53 16.74
C ARG A 31 6.32 -7.44 15.82
N ASN A 32 6.02 -7.39 14.52
CA ASN A 32 6.71 -8.21 13.53
C ASN A 32 6.87 -7.50 12.18
N PRO A 33 7.69 -6.44 12.12
CA PRO A 33 7.90 -5.63 10.92
C PRO A 33 8.42 -6.46 9.74
N SER A 34 9.30 -7.43 10.00
CA SER A 34 9.88 -8.29 8.97
C SER A 34 8.85 -9.21 8.32
N TYR A 35 7.97 -9.82 9.12
CA TYR A 35 6.90 -10.67 8.60
C TYR A 35 5.88 -9.86 7.78
N THR A 36 5.48 -8.69 8.28
CA THR A 36 4.56 -7.81 7.56
C THR A 36 5.17 -7.27 6.27
N ARG A 37 6.47 -6.91 6.27
CA ARG A 37 7.23 -6.57 5.06
C ARG A 37 7.24 -7.72 4.05
N TRP A 38 7.55 -8.93 4.50
CA TRP A 38 7.60 -10.11 3.64
C TRP A 38 6.24 -10.42 2.99
N LYS A 39 5.13 -10.31 3.74
CA LYS A 39 3.79 -10.43 3.16
C LYS A 39 3.49 -9.34 2.13
N ALA A 40 3.82 -8.09 2.44
CA ALA A 40 3.64 -6.98 1.51
C ALA A 40 4.49 -7.13 0.24
N GLN A 41 5.69 -7.71 0.36
CA GLN A 41 6.60 -7.92 -0.76
C GLN A 41 5.95 -8.73 -1.89
N PHE A 42 5.20 -9.78 -1.55
CA PHE A 42 4.50 -10.59 -2.54
C PHE A 42 3.52 -9.75 -3.37
N HIS A 43 2.76 -8.85 -2.73
CA HIS A 43 1.82 -7.98 -3.42
C HIS A 43 2.52 -6.90 -4.26
N VAL A 44 3.62 -6.32 -3.77
CA VAL A 44 4.44 -5.35 -4.52
C VAL A 44 5.03 -6.01 -5.77
N GLN A 45 5.58 -7.21 -5.62
CA GLN A 45 6.15 -7.98 -6.73
C GLN A 45 5.08 -8.38 -7.75
N SER A 46 3.88 -8.79 -7.30
CA SER A 46 2.77 -9.10 -8.20
C SER A 46 2.28 -7.86 -8.99
N ALA A 47 2.36 -6.66 -8.38
CA ALA A 47 1.90 -5.42 -9.00
C ALA A 47 2.87 -4.84 -10.03
N ARG A 48 4.19 -4.92 -9.79
CA ARG A 48 5.21 -4.24 -10.61
C ARG A 48 6.49 -5.05 -10.86
N GLY A 49 6.58 -6.27 -10.34
CA GLY A 49 7.76 -7.14 -10.48
C GLY A 49 8.87 -6.81 -9.49
N PHE A 50 9.98 -7.54 -9.59
CA PHE A 50 11.17 -7.40 -8.73
C PHE A 50 11.75 -5.97 -8.64
N PRO A 51 11.75 -5.13 -9.70
CA PRO A 51 12.30 -3.78 -9.59
C PRO A 51 11.61 -2.91 -8.54
N ALA A 52 10.33 -3.16 -8.24
CA ALA A 52 9.59 -2.43 -7.21
C ALA A 52 9.99 -2.83 -5.78
N LEU A 53 10.84 -3.84 -5.60
CA LEU A 53 11.36 -4.24 -4.30
C LEU A 53 12.66 -3.51 -3.93
N LYS A 54 13.24 -2.73 -4.85
CA LYS A 54 14.47 -1.98 -4.57
C LYS A 54 14.23 -1.02 -3.40
N GLY A 55 14.94 -1.25 -2.29
CA GLY A 55 14.78 -0.46 -1.06
C GLY A 55 13.68 -0.95 -0.11
N PHE A 56 12.91 -1.98 -0.47
CA PHE A 56 11.89 -2.58 0.41
C PHE A 56 12.49 -3.70 1.28
N THR A 57 13.36 -3.30 2.22
CA THR A 57 14.14 -4.21 3.07
C THR A 57 13.59 -4.28 4.49
N ASP A 58 14.01 -5.29 5.26
CA ASP A 58 13.69 -5.39 6.69
C ASP A 58 14.17 -4.19 7.49
N ALA A 59 15.38 -3.72 7.22
CA ALA A 59 15.96 -2.57 7.90
C ALA A 59 15.08 -1.32 7.71
N ASN A 60 14.55 -1.12 6.50
CA ASN A 60 13.66 -0.01 6.20
C ASN A 60 12.25 -0.19 6.80
N ALA A 61 11.73 -1.42 6.83
CA ALA A 61 10.47 -1.74 7.48
C ALA A 61 10.51 -1.49 8.99
N ARG A 62 11.58 -1.93 9.67
CA ARG A 62 11.81 -1.69 11.12
C ARG A 62 11.95 -0.21 11.48
N ARG A 63 12.43 0.61 10.54
CA ARG A 63 12.57 2.06 10.72
C ARG A 63 11.34 2.84 10.26
N HIS A 64 10.24 2.16 9.92
CA HIS A 64 9.03 2.75 9.36
C HIS A 64 9.34 3.70 8.20
N ARG A 65 10.26 3.32 7.31
CA ARG A 65 10.61 4.14 6.15
C ARG A 65 9.53 3.99 5.09
N TRP A 66 9.25 5.10 4.40
CA TRP A 66 8.39 5.09 3.23
C TRP A 66 9.10 4.38 2.07
N HIS A 67 8.46 3.36 1.53
CA HIS A 67 8.80 2.72 0.28
C HIS A 67 7.92 3.26 -0.84
N SER A 68 8.50 3.57 -2.00
CA SER A 68 7.78 4.21 -3.10
C SER A 68 8.02 3.49 -4.43
N PHE A 69 6.97 3.27 -5.21
CA PHE A 69 7.05 2.65 -6.53
C PHE A 69 5.80 2.98 -7.36
N ALA A 70 5.85 2.72 -8.67
CA ALA A 70 4.75 3.02 -9.58
C ALA A 70 4.01 1.76 -10.04
N VAL A 71 2.67 1.78 -10.04
CA VAL A 71 1.80 0.67 -10.46
C VAL A 71 0.93 1.10 -11.64
N LYS A 72 0.81 0.23 -12.66
CA LYS A 72 -0.10 0.49 -13.79
C LYS A 72 -1.55 0.44 -13.31
N THR A 73 -2.40 1.33 -13.83
CA THR A 73 -3.84 1.41 -13.49
C THR A 73 -4.53 0.04 -13.45
N GLY A 74 -4.28 -0.84 -14.44
CA GLY A 74 -4.91 -2.17 -14.52
C GLY A 74 -4.52 -3.15 -13.41
N LYS A 75 -3.38 -2.93 -12.73
CA LYS A 75 -2.90 -3.77 -11.61
C LYS A 75 -3.34 -3.22 -10.24
N LEU A 76 -3.80 -1.98 -10.19
CA LEU A 76 -4.18 -1.29 -8.96
C LEU A 76 -5.31 -1.98 -8.17
N PRO A 77 -6.39 -2.50 -8.81
CA PRO A 77 -7.46 -3.18 -8.07
C PRO A 77 -7.01 -4.47 -7.38
N ALA A 78 -6.17 -5.28 -8.04
CA ALA A 78 -5.63 -6.50 -7.46
C ALA A 78 -4.64 -6.20 -6.33
N PHE A 79 -3.76 -5.22 -6.55
CA PHE A 79 -2.79 -4.76 -5.54
C PHE A 79 -3.48 -4.24 -4.28
N THR A 80 -4.44 -3.32 -4.43
CA THR A 80 -5.19 -2.75 -3.30
C THR A 80 -5.94 -3.80 -2.51
N ARG A 81 -6.59 -4.77 -3.19
CA ARG A 81 -7.28 -5.89 -2.54
C ARG A 81 -6.34 -6.77 -1.73
N GLY A 82 -5.16 -7.08 -2.27
CA GLY A 82 -4.14 -7.86 -1.55
C GLY A 82 -3.63 -7.14 -0.30
N MET A 83 -3.44 -5.83 -0.39
CA MET A 83 -2.98 -4.99 0.72
C MET A 83 -4.06 -4.68 1.76
N GLN A 84 -5.35 -4.84 1.42
CA GLN A 84 -6.47 -4.35 2.21
C GLN A 84 -6.50 -4.91 3.64
N SER A 85 -6.20 -6.19 3.84
CA SER A 85 -6.18 -6.79 5.18
C SER A 85 -5.09 -6.15 6.08
N MET A 86 -3.89 -5.91 5.54
CA MET A 86 -2.79 -5.29 6.29
C MET A 86 -3.05 -3.82 6.59
N VAL A 87 -3.66 -3.11 5.64
CA VAL A 87 -4.07 -1.72 5.82
C VAL A 87 -5.18 -1.60 6.87
N ASN A 88 -6.20 -2.45 6.80
CA ASN A 88 -7.31 -2.43 7.77
C ASN A 88 -6.86 -2.79 9.19
N ARG A 89 -5.85 -3.64 9.33
CA ARG A 89 -5.22 -3.97 10.62
C ARG A 89 -4.31 -2.86 11.15
N GLY A 90 -4.06 -1.80 10.38
CA GLY A 90 -3.16 -0.71 10.76
C GLY A 90 -1.67 -1.08 10.78
N VAL A 91 -1.30 -2.25 10.25
CA VAL A 91 0.10 -2.70 10.20
C VAL A 91 0.85 -2.17 8.96
N ILE A 92 0.12 -1.61 8.00
CA ILE A 92 0.68 -0.90 6.84
C ILE A 92 -0.09 0.40 6.60
N GLU A 93 0.63 1.50 6.46
CA GLU A 93 0.12 2.73 5.88
C GLU A 93 0.37 2.71 4.37
N MET A 94 -0.66 2.94 3.56
CA MET A 94 -0.55 2.97 2.10
C MET A 94 -1.14 4.26 1.55
N ARG A 95 -0.46 4.84 0.55
CA ARG A 95 -0.91 6.01 -0.20
C ARG A 95 -0.82 5.74 -1.69
N ILE A 96 -1.83 6.16 -2.44
CA ILE A 96 -1.90 6.13 -3.90
C ILE A 96 -2.04 7.56 -4.38
N ASP A 97 -1.13 8.01 -5.23
CA ASP A 97 -1.09 9.38 -5.76
C ASP A 97 -1.18 10.43 -4.64
N GLY A 98 -0.45 10.16 -3.54
CA GLY A 98 -0.43 11.00 -2.34
C GLY A 98 -1.65 10.85 -1.41
N LYS A 99 -2.70 10.14 -1.82
CA LYS A 99 -3.93 9.95 -1.03
C LYS A 99 -3.85 8.65 -0.22
N ALA A 100 -4.14 8.73 1.07
CA ALA A 100 -4.18 7.54 1.93
C ALA A 100 -5.27 6.56 1.50
N VAL A 101 -4.95 5.26 1.56
CA VAL A 101 -5.85 4.15 1.25
C VAL A 101 -6.17 3.41 2.53
N GLY A 102 -7.47 3.20 2.79
CA GLY A 102 -7.97 2.48 3.96
C GLY A 102 -8.29 3.38 5.16
N ASN A 103 -9.13 2.84 6.05
CA ASN A 103 -9.99 3.55 6.99
C ASN A 103 -9.26 4.63 7.78
N THR A 104 -9.98 5.71 8.07
CA THR A 104 -9.63 6.75 9.04
C THR A 104 -9.20 6.09 10.36
N ILE A 105 -7.94 5.67 10.48
CA ILE A 105 -7.34 5.39 11.79
C ILE A 105 -7.26 6.78 12.40
N ARG A 106 -8.31 7.17 13.13
CA ARG A 106 -8.22 8.21 14.14
C ARG A 106 -7.01 7.80 14.97
N ARG A 107 -5.90 8.52 14.84
CA ARG A 107 -4.94 8.59 15.94
C ARG A 107 -5.79 8.91 17.16
N ARG A 108 -5.90 7.97 18.09
CA ARG A 108 -6.29 8.34 19.45
C ARG A 108 -5.20 9.32 19.89
N ALA A 109 -5.64 10.53 20.20
CA ALA A 109 -4.86 11.50 20.97
C ALA A 109 -4.53 10.89 22.34
#